data_AF-A0A6G7ZQH5-F1
#
_entry.id   AF-A0A6G7ZQH5-F1
#
_cell.length_a   1.000
_cell.length_b   1.000
_cell.length_c   1.000
_cell.angle_alpha   90.00
_cell.angle_beta   90.00
_cell.angle_gamma   90.00
#
_symmetry.space_group_name_H-M   'P 1'
#
loop_
_entity.id
_entity.type
_entity.pdbx_description
1 polymer ?
#
loop_
_entity_poly.entity_id
_entity_poly.type
_entity_poly.pdbx_seq_one_letter_code
_entity_poly.pdbx_strand_id
1 'polypeptide(L)'
;MMRSVVCFACAAKCLFGAGVASAAPACGLQSVGVNFGAYSPLSGSSTDGVGQIRVSCDASTTYTIRLESGGNPSARGMTGGSDVLQYQLYTDAGRFTAWGDGAAGTSTMVSDQVHGIFPVYGRIPGGQNVRPGTYTDTIVVTLGF
;
A
#
# COMPACT_ATOMS: atom_id res chain seq x y z
N MET A 1 12.38 -5.95 -44.88
CA MET A 1 12.73 -7.09 -45.76
C MET A 1 11.69 -8.18 -45.54
N MET A 2 10.68 -8.21 -46.41
CA MET A 2 9.53 -9.12 -46.37
C MET A 2 9.99 -10.50 -46.89
N ARG A 3 10.03 -11.53 -46.04
CA ARG A 3 10.18 -12.91 -46.52
C ARG A 3 8.79 -13.43 -46.81
N SER A 4 8.48 -13.63 -48.09
CA SER A 4 7.20 -14.18 -48.56
C SER A 4 6.94 -15.55 -47.95
N VAL A 5 5.80 -15.69 -47.29
CA VAL A 5 5.22 -16.99 -46.93
C VAL A 5 4.40 -17.47 -48.12
N VAL A 6 4.96 -18.40 -48.89
CA VAL A 6 4.20 -19.12 -49.93
C VAL A 6 3.43 -20.22 -49.24
N CYS A 7 2.11 -20.04 -49.12
CA CYS A 7 1.22 -21.08 -48.62
C CYS A 7 0.83 -22.00 -49.80
N PHE A 8 1.43 -23.18 -49.87
CA PHE A 8 1.02 -24.24 -50.78
C PHE A 8 -0.22 -24.92 -50.22
N ALA A 9 -1.30 -24.95 -50.99
CA ALA A 9 -2.63 -25.36 -50.55
C ALA A 9 -2.71 -26.86 -50.18
N CYS A 10 -3.15 -27.17 -48.96
CA CYS A 10 -3.96 -28.35 -48.65
C CYS A 10 -4.70 -28.10 -47.32
N ALA A 11 -6.03 -28.12 -47.36
CA ALA A 11 -6.98 -28.20 -46.24
C ALA A 11 -6.66 -27.42 -44.93
N ALA A 12 -7.14 -26.18 -44.82
CA ALA A 12 -7.73 -25.61 -43.60
C ALA A 12 -8.09 -24.14 -43.86
N LYS A 13 -9.35 -23.75 -43.61
CA LYS A 13 -9.68 -22.34 -43.40
C LYS A 13 -9.01 -21.88 -42.10
N CYS A 14 -7.79 -21.35 -42.17
CA CYS A 14 -7.20 -20.62 -41.06
C CYS A 14 -7.92 -19.28 -40.94
N LEU A 15 -8.87 -19.18 -40.00
CA LEU A 15 -9.34 -17.88 -39.51
C LEU A 15 -8.17 -17.23 -38.76
N PHE A 16 -7.60 -16.17 -39.33
CA PHE A 16 -6.76 -15.24 -38.57
C PHE A 16 -7.67 -14.41 -37.66
N GLY A 17 -7.95 -14.92 -36.47
CA GLY A 17 -8.54 -14.12 -35.40
C GLY A 17 -7.48 -13.18 -34.85
N ALA A 18 -7.63 -11.87 -35.07
CA ALA A 18 -6.90 -10.89 -34.29
C ALA A 18 -7.27 -11.11 -32.81
N GLY A 19 -6.28 -11.42 -31.97
CA GLY A 19 -6.50 -11.51 -30.53
C GLY A 19 -7.01 -10.18 -29.99
N VAL A 20 -7.92 -10.21 -29.03
CA VAL A 20 -8.32 -9.01 -28.30
C VAL A 20 -7.12 -8.52 -27.48
N ALA A 21 -6.78 -7.24 -27.60
CA ALA A 21 -5.83 -6.57 -26.73
C ALA A 21 -6.60 -5.58 -25.85
N SER A 22 -6.53 -5.73 -24.52
CA SER A 22 -7.02 -4.73 -23.58
C SER A 22 -5.86 -3.90 -23.06
N ALA A 23 -6.00 -2.57 -23.10
CA ALA A 23 -5.15 -1.68 -22.33
C ALA A 23 -5.76 -1.56 -20.93
N ALA A 24 -5.01 -1.93 -19.89
CA ALA A 24 -5.38 -1.64 -18.51
C ALA A 24 -5.00 -0.19 -18.18
N PRO A 25 -5.80 0.55 -17.40
CA PRO A 25 -5.43 1.88 -16.93
C PRO A 25 -4.11 1.86 -16.17
N ALA A 26 -3.24 2.83 -16.43
CA ALA A 26 -1.98 2.99 -15.72
C ALA A 26 -2.19 3.88 -14.50
N CYS A 27 -1.83 3.37 -13.31
CA CYS A 27 -1.87 4.14 -12.07
C CYS A 27 -0.49 4.32 -11.45
N GLY A 28 -0.21 5.53 -10.98
CA GLY A 28 0.94 5.88 -10.16
C GLY A 28 0.57 6.03 -8.69
N LEU A 29 1.58 5.84 -7.83
CA LEU A 29 1.47 5.99 -6.38
C LEU A 29 2.51 6.98 -5.86
N GLN A 30 2.08 7.88 -4.98
CA GLN A 30 2.96 8.73 -4.17
C GLN A 30 2.55 8.61 -2.71
N SER A 31 3.53 8.62 -1.80
CA SER A 31 3.27 8.54 -0.36
C SER A 31 4.05 9.59 0.41
N VAL A 32 3.44 10.09 1.47
CA VAL A 32 4.06 10.91 2.51
C VAL A 32 3.97 10.10 3.80
N GLY A 33 5.12 9.80 4.39
CA GLY A 33 5.22 9.02 5.61
C GLY A 33 4.50 9.67 6.79
N VAL A 34 4.11 8.87 7.77
CA VAL A 34 3.51 9.36 9.01
C VAL A 34 4.61 9.94 9.90
N ASN A 35 4.46 11.20 10.30
CA ASN A 35 5.31 11.81 11.31
C ASN A 35 4.58 11.84 12.66
N PHE A 36 5.10 11.12 13.65
CA PHE A 36 4.56 11.04 15.00
C PHE A 36 5.02 12.18 15.92
N GLY A 37 6.09 12.90 15.55
CA GLY A 37 6.71 13.89 16.43
C GLY A 37 7.36 13.25 17.66
N ALA A 38 7.30 13.95 18.80
CA ALA A 38 7.97 13.53 20.02
C ALA A 38 7.14 12.51 20.82
N TYR A 39 7.66 11.28 20.92
CA TYR A 39 7.13 10.25 21.81
C TYR A 39 7.74 10.35 23.22
N SER A 40 6.92 10.23 24.26
CA SER A 40 7.37 10.16 25.65
C SER A 40 6.91 8.87 26.32
N PRO A 41 7.84 7.96 26.68
CA PRO A 41 7.51 6.74 27.43
C PRO A 41 6.77 6.99 28.74
N LEU A 42 7.07 8.12 29.41
CA LEU A 42 6.55 8.47 30.73
C LEU A 42 5.14 9.06 30.69
N SER A 43 4.68 9.53 29.53
CA SER A 43 3.37 10.17 29.41
C SER A 43 2.20 9.19 29.59
N GLY A 44 2.44 7.89 29.37
CA GLY A 44 1.41 6.85 29.30
C GLY A 44 0.37 7.03 28.17
N SER A 45 0.44 8.15 27.44
CA SER A 45 -0.52 8.54 26.42
C SER A 45 -0.05 8.08 25.05
N SER A 46 -1.02 7.74 24.18
CA SER A 46 -0.72 7.44 22.78
C SER A 46 -0.22 8.68 22.04
N THR A 47 0.73 8.49 21.13
CA THR A 47 1.22 9.55 20.23
C THR A 47 0.71 9.27 18.82
N ASP A 48 0.05 10.25 18.23
CA ASP A 48 -0.63 10.10 16.94
C ASP A 48 0.07 10.88 15.84
N GLY A 49 -0.03 10.38 14.61
CA GLY A 49 0.50 11.05 13.42
C GLY A 49 -0.43 10.85 12.23
N VAL A 50 -0.28 11.66 11.19
CA VAL A 50 -1.00 11.51 9.92
C VAL A 50 -0.03 11.59 8.76
N GLY A 51 -0.13 10.62 7.86
CA GLY A 51 0.52 10.57 6.56
C GLY A 51 -0.50 10.53 5.43
N GLN A 52 -0.05 10.28 4.22
CA GLN A 52 -0.93 10.32 3.05
C GLN A 52 -0.44 9.40 1.94
N ILE A 53 -1.37 8.72 1.28
CA ILE A 53 -1.15 8.03 0.01
C ILE A 53 -1.98 8.73 -1.07
N ARG A 54 -1.36 8.99 -2.22
CA ARG A 54 -1.99 9.55 -3.42
C ARG A 54 -1.90 8.53 -4.53
N VAL A 55 -3.03 8.25 -5.14
CA VAL A 55 -3.13 7.41 -6.34
C VAL A 55 -3.58 8.29 -7.49
N SER A 56 -2.95 8.13 -8.65
CA SER A 56 -3.32 8.84 -9.87
C SER A 56 -3.31 7.87 -11.04
N CYS A 57 -4.48 7.64 -11.62
CA CYS A 57 -4.69 6.80 -12.78
C CYS A 57 -4.96 7.66 -14.02
N ASP A 58 -4.73 7.12 -15.21
CA ASP A 58 -5.08 7.76 -16.49
C ASP A 58 -6.56 7.54 -16.88
N ALA A 59 -7.21 6.51 -16.33
CA ALA A 59 -8.63 6.24 -16.46
C ALA A 59 -9.20 5.56 -15.20
N SER A 60 -10.53 5.50 -15.10
CA SER A 60 -11.23 4.85 -13.98
C SER A 60 -10.93 3.36 -13.97
N THR A 61 -10.41 2.84 -12.86
CA THR A 61 -10.22 1.42 -12.60
C THR A 61 -10.36 1.14 -11.11
N THR A 62 -10.95 0.02 -10.74
CA THR A 62 -10.96 -0.40 -9.35
C THR A 62 -9.57 -0.87 -8.96
N TYR A 63 -9.05 -0.36 -7.85
CA TYR A 63 -7.80 -0.80 -7.27
C TYR A 63 -7.93 -1.01 -5.77
N THR A 64 -7.02 -1.83 -5.23
CA THR A 64 -6.88 -2.08 -3.80
C THR A 64 -5.51 -1.61 -3.32
N ILE A 65 -5.47 -0.74 -2.32
CA ILE A 65 -4.26 -0.30 -1.63
C ILE A 65 -4.02 -1.22 -0.43
N ARG A 66 -2.86 -1.89 -0.45
CA ARG A 66 -2.39 -2.79 0.61
C ARG A 66 -1.13 -2.23 1.24
N LEU A 67 -1.04 -2.29 2.56
CA LEU A 67 0.19 -2.00 3.29
C LEU A 67 0.84 -3.32 3.67
N GLU A 68 2.12 -3.48 3.33
CA GLU A 68 2.94 -4.62 3.73
C GLU A 68 2.88 -4.78 5.26
N SER A 69 2.93 -6.02 5.73
CA SER A 69 2.57 -6.37 7.09
C SER A 69 3.66 -7.06 7.91
N GLY A 70 4.83 -7.35 7.32
CA GLY A 70 5.95 -8.03 7.98
C GLY A 70 5.60 -9.40 8.57
N GLY A 71 4.47 -9.99 8.17
CA GLY A 71 3.89 -11.21 8.74
C GLY A 71 2.93 -10.97 9.92
N ASN A 72 3.00 -9.84 10.62
CA ASN A 72 2.00 -9.41 11.60
C ASN A 72 1.69 -7.91 11.48
N PRO A 73 0.66 -7.53 10.69
CA PRO A 73 0.29 -6.13 10.51
C PRO A 73 -0.19 -5.47 11.81
N SER A 74 -0.53 -6.25 12.85
CA SER A 74 -0.86 -5.73 14.19
C SER A 74 0.35 -5.35 15.04
N ALA A 75 1.57 -5.65 14.57
CA ALA A 75 2.83 -5.47 15.30
C ALA A 75 3.91 -4.78 14.43
N ARG A 76 3.58 -3.62 13.87
CA ARG A 76 4.57 -2.80 13.16
C ARG A 76 5.53 -2.17 14.17
N GLY A 77 6.81 -2.14 13.85
CA GLY A 77 7.85 -1.65 14.75
C GLY A 77 8.84 -0.73 14.05
N MET A 78 8.96 0.50 14.53
CA MET A 78 10.06 1.38 14.14
C MET A 78 11.32 1.00 14.90
N THR A 79 12.45 0.95 14.22
CA THR A 79 13.74 0.56 14.81
C THR A 79 14.57 1.78 15.15
N GLY A 80 15.20 1.76 16.33
CA GLY A 80 16.08 2.83 16.82
C GLY A 80 17.15 2.24 17.73
N GLY A 81 18.40 2.14 17.25
CA GLY A 81 19.45 1.42 17.96
C GLY A 81 19.10 -0.07 18.11
N SER A 82 19.03 -0.55 19.35
CA SER A 82 18.61 -1.93 19.69
C SER A 82 17.12 -2.08 19.97
N ASP A 83 16.39 -0.97 20.01
CA ASP A 83 15.03 -0.93 20.52
C ASP A 83 14.04 -0.87 19.35
N VAL A 84 12.83 -1.39 19.60
CA VAL A 84 11.72 -1.36 18.64
C VAL A 84 10.55 -0.63 19.27
N LEU A 85 10.12 0.46 18.64
CA LEU A 85 8.96 1.24 19.03
C LEU A 85 7.75 0.81 18.20
N GLN A 86 6.80 0.15 18.84
CA GLN A 86 5.61 -0.40 18.19
C GLN A 86 4.64 0.71 17.80
N TYR A 87 3.99 0.54 16.67
CA TYR A 87 2.96 1.44 16.16
C TYR A 87 1.94 0.70 15.31
N GLN A 88 0.86 1.39 14.98
CA GLN A 88 -0.16 0.89 14.06
C GLN A 88 -0.62 1.99 13.09
N LEU A 89 -1.04 1.58 11.90
CA LEU A 89 -1.62 2.41 10.86
C LEU A 89 -3.10 2.04 10.67
N TYR A 90 -3.93 3.04 10.40
CA TYR A 90 -5.38 2.91 10.32
C TYR A 90 -5.92 3.65 9.09
N THR A 91 -7.05 3.15 8.58
CA THR A 91 -7.77 3.77 7.46
C THR A 91 -8.65 4.95 7.90
N ASP A 92 -8.95 5.06 9.20
CA ASP A 92 -9.90 6.03 9.76
C ASP A 92 -9.31 6.88 10.89
N ALA A 93 -9.85 8.08 11.07
CA ALA A 93 -9.39 9.04 12.07
C ALA A 93 -9.65 8.59 13.52
N GLY A 94 -10.64 7.73 13.73
CA GLY A 94 -10.94 7.12 15.03
C GLY A 94 -9.96 6.01 15.40
N ARG A 95 -9.21 5.50 14.41
CA ARG A 95 -8.26 4.39 14.52
C ARG A 95 -8.94 3.10 14.97
N PHE A 96 -10.08 2.82 14.35
CA PHE A 96 -10.85 1.60 14.59
C PHE A 96 -10.44 0.47 13.63
N THR A 97 -10.01 0.82 12.42
CA THR A 97 -9.73 -0.15 11.36
C THR A 97 -8.25 -0.13 11.01
N ALA A 98 -7.52 -1.15 11.49
CA ALA A 98 -6.11 -1.31 11.20
C ALA A 98 -5.89 -1.58 9.69
N TRP A 99 -4.93 -0.87 9.10
CA TRP A 99 -4.62 -0.94 7.67
C TRP A 99 -3.42 -1.85 7.41
N GLY A 100 -3.66 -2.89 6.60
CA GLY A 100 -2.66 -3.85 6.18
C GLY A 100 -2.95 -4.41 4.80
N ASP A 101 -2.69 -5.69 4.64
CA ASP A 101 -2.83 -6.47 3.41
C ASP A 101 -4.08 -7.35 3.41
N GLY A 102 -4.87 -7.34 4.49
CA GLY A 102 -6.03 -8.21 4.70
C GLY A 102 -5.74 -9.42 5.60
N ALA A 103 -4.48 -9.64 5.99
CA ALA A 103 -4.10 -10.70 6.92
C ALA A 103 -4.22 -10.23 8.39
N ALA A 104 -4.24 -11.21 9.30
CA ALA A 104 -4.26 -11.01 10.76
C ALA A 104 -5.28 -9.97 11.26
N GLY A 105 -6.46 -9.91 10.64
CA GLY A 105 -7.55 -9.02 11.03
C GLY A 105 -7.43 -7.57 10.55
N THR A 106 -6.45 -7.26 9.69
CA THR A 106 -6.37 -5.93 9.06
C THR A 106 -7.26 -5.79 7.84
N SER A 107 -7.55 -4.55 7.49
CA SER A 107 -8.31 -4.20 6.30
C SER A 107 -7.41 -3.64 5.20
N THR A 108 -7.89 -3.78 3.97
CA THR A 108 -7.33 -3.10 2.80
C THR A 108 -8.22 -1.92 2.42
N MET A 109 -7.74 -1.02 1.56
CA MET A 109 -8.54 0.10 1.06
C MET A 109 -8.87 -0.12 -0.42
N VAL A 110 -10.15 -0.12 -0.78
CA VAL A 110 -10.61 -0.28 -2.17
C VAL A 110 -11.16 1.05 -2.67
N SER A 111 -10.81 1.44 -3.90
CA SER A 111 -11.31 2.65 -4.54
C SER A 111 -11.26 2.52 -6.07
N ASP A 112 -12.03 3.35 -6.76
CA ASP A 112 -12.04 3.52 -8.21
C ASP A 112 -11.67 4.96 -8.63
N GLN A 113 -11.25 5.80 -7.68
CA GLN A 113 -10.94 7.20 -7.93
C GLN A 113 -9.72 7.35 -8.84
N VAL A 114 -9.91 8.05 -9.96
CA VAL A 114 -8.82 8.44 -10.88
C VAL A 114 -7.75 9.26 -10.14
N HIS A 115 -8.16 10.16 -9.26
CA HIS A 115 -7.26 10.90 -8.36
C HIS A 115 -7.73 10.73 -6.92
N GLY A 116 -7.17 9.72 -6.24
CA GLY A 116 -7.50 9.39 -4.86
C GLY A 116 -6.50 9.97 -3.87
N ILE A 117 -7.02 10.48 -2.75
CA ILE A 117 -6.21 10.92 -1.60
C ILE A 117 -6.67 10.15 -0.38
N PHE A 118 -5.76 9.36 0.19
CA PHE A 118 -6.05 8.45 1.30
C PHE A 118 -5.17 8.82 2.50
N PRO A 119 -5.72 9.47 3.54
CA PRO A 119 -4.99 9.73 4.78
C PRO A 119 -4.60 8.42 5.46
N VAL A 120 -3.38 8.37 5.97
CA VAL A 120 -2.86 7.25 6.76
C VAL A 120 -2.78 7.71 8.21
N TYR A 121 -3.63 7.16 9.08
CA TYR A 121 -3.64 7.55 10.49
C TYR A 121 -2.73 6.63 11.28
N GLY A 122 -1.69 7.16 11.91
CA GLY A 122 -0.80 6.38 12.75
C GLY A 122 -1.09 6.57 14.24
N ARG A 123 -0.75 5.55 15.03
CA ARG A 123 -0.65 5.64 16.49
C ARG A 123 0.51 4.82 17.05
N ILE A 124 1.27 5.42 17.95
CA ILE A 124 2.20 4.76 18.87
C ILE A 124 1.48 4.61 20.21
N PRO A 125 1.27 3.39 20.73
CA PRO A 125 0.80 3.18 22.09
C PRO A 125 1.75 3.79 23.13
N GLY A 126 1.17 4.41 24.17
CA GLY A 126 1.95 4.95 25.29
C GLY A 126 2.62 3.86 26.13
N GLY A 127 3.61 4.25 26.94
CA GLY A 127 4.20 3.36 27.95
C GLY A 127 5.24 2.34 27.44
N GLN A 128 5.70 2.45 26.20
CA GLN A 128 6.79 1.63 25.66
C GLN A 128 8.13 2.15 26.15
N ASN A 129 8.83 1.33 26.93
CA ASN A 129 10.15 1.67 27.46
C ASN A 129 11.22 1.47 26.39
N VAL A 130 11.56 2.56 25.70
CA VAL A 130 12.59 2.60 24.65
C VAL A 130 13.58 3.72 24.94
N ARG A 131 14.84 3.57 24.52
CA ARG A 131 15.88 4.58 24.73
C ARG A 131 15.61 5.84 23.90
N PRO A 132 16.04 7.03 24.37
CA PRO A 132 15.98 8.25 23.57
C PRO A 132 16.74 8.05 22.24
N GLY A 133 16.08 8.40 21.13
CA GLY A 133 16.65 8.25 19.80
C GLY A 133 15.61 8.46 18.71
N THR A 134 16.06 8.40 17.46
CA THR A 134 15.19 8.40 16.29
C THR A 134 14.79 6.98 15.94
N TYR A 135 13.49 6.76 15.75
CA TYR A 135 12.92 5.48 15.37
C TYR A 135 12.32 5.61 13.96
N THR A 136 12.67 4.70 13.06
CA THR A 136 12.17 4.69 11.68
C THR A 136 11.73 3.30 11.24
N ASP A 137 10.75 3.26 10.35
CA ASP A 137 10.29 2.07 9.65
C ASP A 137 10.01 2.43 8.17
N THR A 138 10.07 1.45 7.27
CA THR A 138 9.73 1.60 5.85
C THR A 138 8.66 0.59 5.48
N ILE A 139 7.47 1.09 5.18
CA ILE A 139 6.34 0.25 4.76
C ILE A 139 6.19 0.29 3.24
N VAL A 140 6.10 -0.89 2.62
CA VAL A 140 5.80 -1.03 1.20
C VAL A 140 4.29 -0.89 0.98
N VAL A 141 3.92 -0.02 0.03
CA VAL A 141 2.54 0.17 -0.39
C VAL A 141 2.34 -0.47 -1.76
N THR A 142 1.33 -1.34 -1.87
CA THR A 142 1.05 -2.09 -3.11
C THR A 142 -0.33 -1.74 -3.63
N LEU A 143 -0.42 -1.44 -4.93
CA LEU A 143 -1.67 -1.39 -5.67
C LEU A 143 -1.96 -2.75 -6.32
N GLY A 144 -3.14 -3.29 -6.08
CA GLY A 144 -3.68 -4.43 -6.84
C GLY A 144 -4.85 -4.00 -7.73
N PHE A 145 -4.98 -4.62 -8.89
CA PHE A 145 -6.00 -4.38 -9.91
C PHE A 145 -6.79 -5.67 -10.18
#